data_AF-A0A3D0QKY1-F1
#
_entry.id   AF-A0A3D0QKY1-F1
#
_cell.length_a   1.000
_cell.length_b   1.000
_cell.length_c   1.000
_cell.angle_alpha   90.00
_cell.angle_beta   90.00
_cell.angle_gamma   90.00
#
_symmetry.space_group_name_H-M   'P 1'
#
loop_
_entity.id
_entity.type
_entity.pdbx_description
1 polymer ?
#
loop_
_entity_poly.entity_id
_entity_poly.type
_entity_poly.pdbx_seq_one_letter_code
_entity_poly.pdbx_strand_id
1 'polypeptide(L)'
;MEMMNPERRRIVTGCILRAICIVACPTGLFSQIADIPILQREFVYANAPFRSAHASTIVETPARTLMAAWFGGSAEGRKDVEIWLSRRPRGGGWSAPVRVTDTPEMPVWNPVLFQDGENTWLFFKVGPSPREWVGGYRISSDDGQSWSTTRYLPAGLTGPIRAKPIRLSDGTWLAGTSVEAGYDGNTPEAAPYRSWSVWVERSTDRGTTWSKQGPVVDPAESFGVIQPTLW
;
A
#
# COMPACT_ATOMS: atom_id res chain seq x y z
N MET A 1 -1.32 88.59 -30.57
CA MET A 1 -1.07 88.60 -32.03
C MET A 1 -0.54 87.20 -32.31
N GLU A 2 -1.32 86.19 -32.66
CA GLU A 2 -2.40 85.96 -33.64
C GLU A 2 -3.63 85.35 -32.94
N MET A 3 -4.89 85.73 -33.18
CA MET A 3 -5.75 85.69 -34.38
C MET A 3 -6.06 84.27 -34.91
N MET A 4 -7.36 83.92 -34.80
CA MET A 4 -8.19 83.18 -35.79
C MET A 4 -7.75 81.74 -36.15
N ASN A 5 -8.57 80.77 -36.54
CA ASN A 5 -9.97 80.67 -36.93
C ASN A 5 -10.34 79.16 -36.84
N PRO A 6 -11.61 78.78 -36.65
CA PRO A 6 -12.07 77.40 -36.57
C PRO A 6 -12.40 76.86 -37.96
N GLU A 7 -12.20 75.57 -38.19
CA GLU A 7 -12.70 74.90 -39.39
C GLU A 7 -13.45 73.63 -39.01
N ARG A 8 -14.67 73.59 -39.54
CA ARG A 8 -15.71 72.58 -39.34
C ARG A 8 -15.29 71.27 -39.98
N ARG A 9 -15.70 70.14 -39.40
CA ARG A 9 -16.29 69.03 -40.18
C ARG A 9 -17.21 68.18 -39.30
N ARG A 10 -18.26 67.71 -39.96
CA ARG A 10 -19.54 67.24 -39.42
C ARG A 10 -19.45 65.84 -38.78
N ILE A 11 -20.20 65.68 -37.70
CA ILE A 11 -21.17 64.60 -37.37
C ILE A 11 -20.88 63.23 -37.98
N VAL A 12 -20.64 62.21 -37.14
CA VAL A 12 -21.50 61.00 -37.06
C VAL A 12 -21.47 60.44 -35.63
N THR A 13 -22.67 60.25 -35.11
CA THR A 13 -23.09 59.61 -33.86
C THR A 13 -22.51 58.21 -33.65
N GLY A 14 -22.10 57.91 -32.42
CA GLY A 14 -21.74 56.55 -32.01
C GLY A 14 -21.72 56.42 -30.48
N CYS A 15 -22.89 56.34 -29.85
CA CYS A 15 -23.01 55.88 -28.47
C CYS A 15 -22.55 54.42 -28.41
N ILE A 16 -21.33 54.17 -27.94
CA ILE A 16 -20.91 52.83 -27.52
C ILE A 16 -21.04 52.77 -26.01
N LEU A 17 -22.18 52.25 -25.54
CA LEU A 17 -22.31 51.73 -24.19
C LEU A 17 -21.24 50.64 -24.01
N ARG A 18 -20.28 50.86 -23.10
CA ARG A 18 -19.42 49.78 -22.61
C ARG A 18 -20.28 48.87 -21.73
N ALA A 19 -20.75 47.77 -22.30
CA ALA A 19 -21.31 46.66 -21.55
C ALA A 19 -20.20 46.05 -20.68
N ILE A 20 -20.32 46.20 -19.37
CA ILE A 20 -19.52 45.47 -18.40
C ILE A 20 -20.14 44.07 -18.33
N CYS A 21 -19.57 43.10 -19.05
CA CYS A 21 -19.85 41.69 -18.82
C CYS A 21 -19.27 41.30 -17.46
N ILE A 22 -20.12 41.31 -16.43
CA ILE A 22 -19.84 40.56 -15.20
C ILE A 22 -20.01 39.09 -15.59
N VAL A 23 -18.89 38.43 -15.90
CA VAL A 23 -18.86 36.97 -15.97
C VAL A 23 -19.07 36.49 -14.54
N ALA A 24 -20.31 36.15 -14.21
CA ALA A 24 -20.62 35.42 -13.00
C ALA A 24 -19.91 34.06 -13.09
N CYS A 25 -18.76 33.96 -12.45
CA CYS A 25 -18.08 32.70 -12.20
C CYS A 25 -19.11 31.80 -11.50
N PRO A 26 -19.53 30.66 -12.07
CA PRO A 26 -20.33 29.71 -11.33
C PRO A 26 -19.44 29.26 -10.17
N THR A 27 -19.74 29.78 -8.98
CA THR A 27 -19.19 29.32 -7.71
C THR A 27 -19.22 27.81 -7.74
N GLY A 28 -18.03 27.21 -7.70
CA GLY A 28 -17.84 25.79 -7.94
C GLY A 28 -18.82 24.98 -7.11
N LEU A 29 -19.41 23.96 -7.75
CA LEU A 29 -19.83 22.78 -7.04
C LEU A 29 -18.57 22.22 -6.36
N PHE A 30 -18.33 22.61 -5.11
CA PHE A 30 -17.61 21.74 -4.21
C PHE A 30 -18.45 20.47 -4.14
N SER A 31 -18.00 19.42 -4.83
CA SER A 31 -18.46 18.08 -4.55
C SER A 31 -18.21 17.86 -3.06
N GLN A 32 -19.28 17.87 -2.26
CA GLN A 32 -19.22 17.29 -0.93
C GLN A 32 -18.73 15.87 -1.16
N ILE A 33 -17.49 15.57 -0.76
CA ILE A 33 -17.06 14.20 -0.55
C ILE A 33 -18.08 13.69 0.46
N ALA A 34 -19.02 12.86 -0.01
CA ALA A 34 -20.04 12.29 0.85
C ALA A 34 -19.31 11.59 2.00
N ASP A 35 -19.65 11.93 3.24
CA ASP A 35 -19.12 11.24 4.40
C ASP A 35 -19.44 9.75 4.24
N ILE A 36 -18.42 8.94 3.96
CA ILE A 36 -18.58 7.50 3.81
C ILE A 36 -18.98 6.98 5.20
N PRO A 37 -20.18 6.39 5.37
CA PRO A 37 -20.65 5.98 6.69
C PRO A 37 -19.73 4.89 7.25
N ILE A 38 -19.21 5.13 8.45
CA ILE A 38 -18.45 4.12 9.19
C ILE A 38 -19.45 3.07 9.70
N LEU A 39 -19.44 1.89 9.09
CA LEU A 39 -20.29 0.78 9.52
C LEU A 39 -19.87 0.23 10.90
N GLN A 40 -18.57 0.20 11.18
CA GLN A 40 -18.03 -0.36 12.42
C GLN A 40 -16.64 0.20 12.74
N ARG A 41 -16.38 0.43 14.03
CA ARG A 41 -15.06 0.81 14.57
C ARG A 41 -14.86 0.11 15.90
N GLU A 42 -13.82 -0.70 16.01
CA GLU A 42 -13.45 -1.42 17.22
C GLU A 42 -11.95 -1.70 17.23
N PHE A 43 -11.42 -2.07 18.40
CA PHE A 43 -10.08 -2.63 18.49
C PHE A 43 -10.09 -4.11 18.11
N VAL A 44 -9.06 -4.57 17.39
CA VAL A 44 -8.85 -6.01 17.14
C VAL A 44 -8.49 -6.74 18.43
N TYR A 45 -7.74 -6.08 19.30
CA TYR A 45 -7.36 -6.58 20.63
C TYR A 45 -7.14 -5.39 21.57
N ALA A 46 -7.38 -5.60 22.86
CA ALA A 46 -7.07 -4.62 23.90
C ALA A 46 -5.77 -4.94 24.66
N ASN A 47 -5.43 -6.23 24.73
CA ASN A 47 -4.23 -6.73 25.38
C ASN A 47 -3.42 -7.54 24.36
N ALA A 48 -2.10 -7.36 24.38
CA ALA A 48 -1.18 -8.06 23.50
C ALA A 48 0.03 -8.60 24.26
N PRO A 49 0.59 -9.75 23.85
CA PRO A 49 1.83 -10.29 24.41
C PRO A 49 3.09 -9.58 23.88
N PHE A 50 2.94 -8.54 23.07
CA PHE A 50 4.02 -7.77 22.44
C PHE A 50 3.85 -6.28 22.76
N ARG A 51 4.96 -5.54 22.73
CA ARG A 51 4.98 -4.09 23.04
C ARG A 51 4.70 -3.22 21.82
N SER A 52 5.05 -3.69 20.63
CA SER A 52 4.88 -2.98 19.36
C SER A 52 4.20 -3.86 18.32
N ALA A 53 3.40 -3.25 17.46
CA ALA A 53 2.75 -3.87 16.31
C ALA A 53 2.79 -2.92 15.12
N HIS A 54 3.13 -3.42 13.93
CA HIS A 54 3.25 -2.60 12.72
C HIS A 54 2.96 -3.42 11.44
N ALA A 55 2.82 -2.73 10.31
CA ALA A 55 2.47 -3.25 8.98
C ALA A 55 1.24 -4.19 8.98
N SER A 56 0.10 -3.68 9.45
CA SER A 56 -1.14 -4.46 9.46
C SER A 56 -1.69 -4.75 8.06
N THR A 57 -2.29 -5.92 7.90
CA THR A 57 -3.03 -6.38 6.72
C THR A 57 -4.36 -7.01 7.15
N ILE A 58 -5.36 -7.03 6.27
CA ILE A 58 -6.68 -7.62 6.55
C ILE A 58 -7.24 -8.30 5.30
N VAL A 59 -7.90 -9.44 5.43
CA VAL A 59 -8.61 -10.11 4.32
C VAL A 59 -9.95 -10.65 4.79
N GLU A 60 -10.90 -10.77 3.87
CA GLU A 60 -12.16 -11.50 4.10
C GLU A 60 -12.07 -12.85 3.37
N THR A 61 -12.45 -13.93 4.04
CA THR A 61 -12.51 -15.27 3.46
C THR A 61 -13.88 -15.56 2.83
N PRO A 62 -14.02 -16.63 2.01
CA PRO A 62 -15.32 -17.08 1.51
C PRO A 62 -16.34 -17.36 2.63
N ALA A 63 -15.87 -17.77 3.81
CA ALA A 63 -16.70 -17.98 5.00
C ALA A 63 -17.16 -16.68 5.70
N ARG A 64 -16.83 -15.51 5.13
CA ARG A 64 -17.12 -14.18 5.69
C ARG A 64 -16.41 -13.92 7.03
N THR A 65 -15.30 -14.61 7.26
CA THR A 65 -14.39 -14.34 8.37
C THR A 65 -13.44 -13.22 7.94
N LEU A 66 -13.34 -12.17 8.77
CA LEU A 66 -12.25 -11.20 8.64
C LEU A 66 -11.02 -11.74 9.35
N MET A 67 -9.86 -11.64 8.73
CA MET A 67 -8.59 -11.96 9.35
C MET A 67 -7.66 -10.77 9.24
N ALA A 68 -7.12 -10.33 10.36
CA ALA A 68 -6.14 -9.26 10.44
C ALA A 68 -4.81 -9.82 10.93
N ALA A 69 -3.71 -9.39 10.33
CA ALA A 69 -2.36 -9.78 10.74
C ALA A 69 -1.43 -8.58 10.77
N TRP A 70 -0.39 -8.66 11.59
CA TRP A 70 0.66 -7.65 11.76
C TRP A 70 1.92 -8.34 12.30
N PHE A 71 3.08 -7.74 12.14
CA PHE A 71 4.25 -8.19 12.90
C PHE A 71 4.27 -7.50 14.26
N GLY A 72 4.74 -8.19 15.29
CA GLY A 72 4.80 -7.65 16.65
C GLY A 72 5.82 -8.35 17.54
N GLY A 73 6.42 -7.58 18.43
CA GLY A 73 7.47 -8.02 19.36
C GLY A 73 7.87 -6.89 20.32
N SER A 74 9.07 -7.00 20.90
CA SER A 74 9.63 -6.00 21.81
C SER A 74 9.87 -4.64 21.15
N ALA A 75 10.39 -4.65 19.92
CA ALA A 75 10.51 -3.50 19.01
C ALA A 75 10.70 -4.00 17.57
N GLU A 76 10.53 -3.11 16.60
CA GLU A 76 10.76 -3.43 15.18
C GLU A 76 12.18 -3.95 14.94
N GLY A 77 12.31 -5.03 14.16
CA GLY A 77 13.58 -5.69 13.84
C GLY A 77 14.26 -6.47 14.97
N ARG A 78 13.60 -6.65 16.11
CA ARG A 78 14.12 -7.50 17.18
C ARG A 78 13.84 -8.97 16.92
N LYS A 79 14.73 -9.85 17.37
CA LYS A 79 14.67 -11.31 17.11
C LYS A 79 13.39 -11.98 17.63
N ASP A 80 12.63 -11.33 18.51
CA ASP A 80 11.35 -11.80 19.04
C ASP A 80 10.15 -11.29 18.24
N VAL A 81 10.36 -10.56 17.15
CA VAL A 81 9.28 -10.13 16.25
C VAL A 81 8.76 -11.33 15.47
N GLU A 82 7.46 -11.57 15.61
CA GLU A 82 6.70 -12.64 14.97
C GLU A 82 5.47 -12.07 14.26
N ILE A 83 4.86 -12.82 13.33
CA ILE A 83 3.55 -12.47 12.77
C ILE A 83 2.46 -12.94 13.73
N TRP A 84 1.60 -11.99 14.08
CA TRP A 84 0.41 -12.20 14.89
C TRP A 84 -0.83 -12.04 14.02
N LEU A 85 -1.85 -12.83 14.33
CA LEU A 85 -3.10 -12.86 13.57
C LEU A 85 -4.30 -12.94 14.52
N SER A 86 -5.36 -12.21 14.19
CA SER A 86 -6.68 -12.33 14.83
C SER A 86 -7.74 -12.61 13.76
N ARG A 87 -8.73 -13.44 14.12
CA ARG A 87 -9.86 -13.79 13.27
C ARG A 87 -11.15 -13.23 13.85
N ARG A 88 -12.06 -12.79 13.00
CA ARG A 88 -13.41 -12.33 13.37
C ARG A 88 -14.42 -13.01 12.46
N PRO A 89 -15.02 -14.12 12.91
CA PRO A 89 -16.11 -14.77 12.20
C PRO A 89 -17.27 -13.79 11.98
N ARG A 90 -18.08 -14.03 10.94
CA ARG A 90 -19.26 -13.21 10.67
C ARG A 90 -20.20 -13.17 11.88
N GLY A 91 -20.54 -11.96 12.33
CA GLY A 91 -21.40 -11.75 13.50
C GLY A 91 -20.72 -12.00 14.86
N GLY A 92 -19.46 -12.40 14.88
CA GLY A 92 -18.66 -12.58 16.09
C GLY A 92 -17.72 -11.39 16.38
N GLY A 93 -16.94 -11.51 17.46
CA GLY A 93 -15.85 -10.60 17.80
C GLY A 93 -14.48 -11.09 17.32
N TRP A 94 -13.46 -10.25 17.48
CA TRP A 94 -12.07 -10.64 17.21
C TRP A 94 -11.56 -11.66 18.23
N SER A 95 -10.85 -12.67 17.74
CA SER A 95 -10.07 -13.58 18.59
C SER A 95 -8.88 -12.85 19.21
N ALA A 96 -8.37 -13.38 20.32
CA ALA A 96 -7.06 -12.97 20.82
C ALA A 96 -5.98 -13.17 19.73
N PRO A 97 -4.93 -12.33 19.70
CA PRO A 97 -3.82 -12.51 18.78
C PRO A 97 -3.15 -13.86 18.97
N VAL A 98 -3.00 -14.62 17.88
CA VAL A 98 -2.25 -15.87 17.85
C VAL A 98 -1.01 -15.71 16.99
N ARG A 99 0.11 -16.29 17.43
CA ARG A 99 1.36 -16.31 16.67
C ARG A 99 1.24 -17.30 15.51
N VAL A 100 1.56 -16.86 14.30
CA VAL A 100 1.44 -17.65 13.05
C VAL A 100 2.75 -17.76 12.28
N THR A 101 3.87 -17.39 12.87
CA THR A 101 5.22 -17.71 12.40
C THR A 101 6.05 -18.28 13.54
N ASP A 102 7.14 -18.93 13.18
CA ASP A 102 8.13 -19.45 14.11
C ASP A 102 9.48 -19.43 13.38
N THR A 103 10.15 -18.28 13.44
CA THR A 103 11.45 -18.08 12.80
C THR A 103 12.48 -17.77 13.88
N PRO A 104 12.97 -18.80 14.59
CA PRO A 104 13.90 -18.58 15.69
C PRO A 104 15.11 -17.77 15.22
N GLU A 105 15.50 -16.81 16.05
CA GLU A 105 16.65 -15.93 15.85
C GLU A 105 16.57 -14.90 14.71
N MET A 106 15.48 -14.87 13.94
CA MET A 106 15.28 -13.94 12.83
C MET A 106 13.93 -13.21 12.94
N PRO A 107 13.90 -11.86 12.85
CA PRO A 107 12.63 -11.15 12.81
C PRO A 107 11.88 -11.43 11.52
N VAL A 108 10.56 -11.44 11.63
CA VAL A 108 9.64 -11.40 10.49
C VAL A 108 9.00 -10.04 10.29
N TRP A 109 8.60 -9.74 9.06
CA TRP A 109 8.17 -8.42 8.66
C TRP A 109 7.04 -8.46 7.65
N ASN A 110 6.34 -7.32 7.54
CA ASN A 110 5.37 -6.99 6.50
C ASN A 110 4.47 -8.16 6.07
N PRO A 111 3.59 -8.65 6.96
CA PRO A 111 2.64 -9.67 6.58
C PRO A 111 1.68 -9.15 5.51
N VAL A 112 1.36 -10.00 4.55
CA VAL A 112 0.35 -9.73 3.52
C VAL A 112 -0.59 -10.91 3.45
N LEU A 113 -1.84 -10.69 3.87
CA LEU A 113 -2.92 -11.63 3.70
C LEU A 113 -3.53 -11.48 2.31
N PHE A 114 -3.62 -12.59 1.58
CA PHE A 114 -4.19 -12.65 0.24
C PHE A 114 -5.09 -13.87 0.13
N GLN A 115 -6.35 -13.66 -0.27
CA GLN A 115 -7.33 -14.74 -0.47
C GLN A 115 -7.41 -15.03 -1.96
N ASP A 116 -7.06 -16.25 -2.36
CA ASP A 116 -7.05 -16.63 -3.79
C ASP A 116 -8.41 -17.11 -4.32
N GLY A 117 -9.38 -17.31 -3.43
CA GLY A 117 -10.72 -17.82 -3.68
C GLY A 117 -10.97 -19.18 -3.03
N GLU A 118 -9.91 -19.93 -2.75
CA GLU A 118 -9.94 -21.22 -2.07
C GLU A 118 -9.10 -21.20 -0.80
N ASN A 119 -7.90 -20.64 -0.88
CA ASN A 119 -6.92 -20.61 0.19
C ASN A 119 -6.56 -19.19 0.60
N THR A 120 -6.27 -19.02 1.88
CA THR A 120 -5.64 -17.81 2.39
C THR A 120 -4.13 -17.99 2.42
N TRP A 121 -3.44 -17.08 1.75
CA TRP A 121 -2.00 -16.94 1.77
C TRP A 121 -1.60 -15.88 2.79
N LEU A 122 -0.58 -16.18 3.58
CA LEU A 122 0.14 -15.24 4.43
C LEU A 122 1.57 -15.15 3.91
N PHE A 123 1.86 -14.10 3.14
CA PHE A 123 3.22 -13.75 2.77
C PHE A 123 3.87 -12.91 3.87
N PHE A 124 5.16 -13.05 4.10
CA PHE A 124 5.94 -12.28 5.07
C PHE A 124 7.42 -12.33 4.69
N LYS A 125 8.23 -11.50 5.35
CA LYS A 125 9.66 -11.37 5.04
C LYS A 125 10.42 -11.83 6.26
N VAL A 126 11.54 -12.50 6.05
CA VAL A 126 12.41 -12.99 7.11
C VAL A 126 13.79 -12.39 6.88
N GLY A 127 14.41 -11.85 7.92
CA GLY A 127 15.78 -11.35 7.85
C GLY A 127 16.03 -10.19 8.80
N PRO A 128 17.31 -9.87 9.07
CA PRO A 128 17.69 -8.90 10.10
C PRO A 128 17.32 -7.46 9.74
N SER A 129 17.16 -7.15 8.46
CA SER A 129 16.83 -5.81 7.97
C SER A 129 16.12 -5.85 6.61
N PRO A 130 15.43 -4.77 6.19
CA PRO A 130 14.82 -4.67 4.85
C PRO A 130 15.75 -4.93 3.67
N ARG A 131 17.06 -4.76 3.88
CA ARG A 131 18.12 -4.97 2.89
C ARG A 131 18.46 -6.46 2.70
N GLU A 132 18.07 -7.30 3.64
CA GLU A 132 18.49 -8.70 3.76
C GLU A 132 17.29 -9.65 3.85
N TRP A 133 16.13 -9.21 3.37
CA TRP A 133 14.91 -10.00 3.41
C TRP A 133 14.90 -11.12 2.38
N VAL A 134 14.41 -12.28 2.82
CA VAL A 134 13.87 -13.33 1.96
C VAL A 134 12.35 -13.36 2.06
N GLY A 135 11.66 -13.71 0.97
CA GLY A 135 10.21 -13.88 0.95
C GLY A 135 9.82 -15.26 1.48
N GLY A 136 8.94 -15.29 2.47
CA GLY A 136 8.31 -16.49 3.01
C GLY A 136 6.79 -16.45 2.86
N TYR A 137 6.16 -17.60 2.83
CA TYR A 137 4.71 -17.71 2.88
C TYR A 137 4.23 -18.96 3.61
N ARG A 138 3.00 -18.86 4.15
CA ARG A 138 2.20 -19.97 4.68
C ARG A 138 0.81 -19.94 4.04
N ILE A 139 0.17 -21.10 3.94
CA ILE A 139 -1.16 -21.23 3.32
C ILE A 139 -2.11 -21.87 4.34
N SER A 140 -3.33 -21.34 4.41
CA SER A 140 -4.45 -21.94 5.13
C SER A 140 -5.57 -22.30 4.15
N SER A 141 -6.05 -23.54 4.23
CA SER A 141 -7.20 -24.06 3.48
C SER A 141 -8.43 -24.26 4.36
N ASP A 142 -8.39 -23.79 5.61
CA ASP A 142 -9.40 -24.04 6.65
C ASP A 142 -9.82 -22.76 7.38
N ASP A 143 -9.98 -21.66 6.63
CA ASP A 143 -10.42 -20.36 7.14
C ASP A 143 -9.46 -19.74 8.20
N GLY A 144 -8.16 -20.01 8.09
CA GLY A 144 -7.13 -19.48 8.99
C GLY A 144 -7.04 -20.20 10.33
N GLN A 145 -7.70 -21.36 10.49
CA GLN A 145 -7.62 -22.17 11.71
C GLN A 145 -6.25 -22.82 11.86
N SER A 146 -5.69 -23.32 10.76
CA SER A 146 -4.34 -23.86 10.69
C SER A 146 -3.59 -23.33 9.48
N TRP A 147 -2.26 -23.45 9.53
CA TRP A 147 -1.36 -22.91 8.52
C TRP A 147 -0.29 -23.95 8.18
N SER A 148 0.00 -24.11 6.89
CA SER A 148 1.09 -24.96 6.40
C SER A 148 2.42 -24.61 7.06
N THR A 149 3.44 -25.46 6.91
CA THR A 149 4.82 -25.04 7.21
C THR A 149 5.23 -23.86 6.32
N THR A 150 6.20 -23.07 6.79
CA THR A 150 6.77 -21.98 6.00
C THR A 150 7.44 -22.51 4.75
N ARG A 151 7.13 -21.89 3.61
CA ARG A 151 7.83 -22.07 2.34
C ARG A 151 8.50 -20.75 1.96
N TYR A 152 9.68 -20.84 1.35
CA TYR A 152 10.41 -19.67 0.87
C TYR A 152 10.25 -19.53 -0.64
N LEU A 153 10.21 -18.28 -1.10
CA LEU A 153 10.24 -17.97 -2.52
C LEU A 153 11.67 -18.20 -3.08
N PRO A 154 11.80 -18.49 -4.39
CA PRO A 154 13.10 -18.56 -5.05
C PRO A 154 13.96 -17.30 -4.82
N ALA A 155 15.28 -17.45 -4.85
CA ALA A 155 16.22 -16.35 -4.65
C ALA A 155 15.94 -15.18 -5.60
N GLY A 156 16.01 -13.95 -5.07
CA GLY A 156 15.71 -12.72 -5.81
C GLY A 156 14.23 -12.30 -5.80
N LEU A 157 13.34 -13.16 -5.29
CA LEU A 157 11.93 -12.87 -5.05
C LEU A 157 11.65 -12.67 -3.57
N THR A 158 10.79 -11.71 -3.25
CA THR A 158 10.35 -11.42 -1.86
C THR A 158 8.83 -11.43 -1.72
N GLY A 159 8.10 -11.65 -2.82
CA GLY A 159 6.64 -11.64 -2.85
C GLY A 159 6.08 -10.22 -2.69
N PRO A 160 4.78 -10.08 -2.39
CA PRO A 160 4.18 -8.78 -2.15
C PRO A 160 4.88 -8.10 -0.97
N ILE A 161 5.61 -7.00 -1.18
CA ILE A 161 6.51 -6.44 -0.15
C ILE A 161 5.75 -5.88 1.05
N ARG A 162 4.51 -5.39 0.84
CA ARG A 162 3.64 -4.84 1.89
C ARG A 162 2.16 -4.84 1.49
N ALA A 163 1.86 -4.45 0.25
CA ALA A 163 0.48 -4.35 -0.24
C ALA A 163 -0.01 -5.69 -0.80
N LYS A 164 -1.33 -5.90 -0.80
CA LYS A 164 -1.94 -7.13 -1.34
C LYS A 164 -1.62 -7.28 -2.83
N PRO A 165 -1.37 -8.51 -3.31
CA PRO A 165 -1.42 -8.79 -4.73
C PRO A 165 -2.81 -8.47 -5.31
N ILE A 166 -2.85 -8.15 -6.60
CA ILE A 166 -4.08 -8.12 -7.39
C ILE A 166 -4.20 -9.39 -8.23
N ARG A 167 -5.43 -9.82 -8.49
CA ARG A 167 -5.74 -10.92 -9.41
C ARG A 167 -6.37 -10.34 -10.68
N LEU A 168 -5.73 -10.54 -11.82
CA LEU A 168 -6.26 -10.15 -13.12
C LEU A 168 -7.43 -11.05 -13.54
N SER A 169 -8.16 -10.62 -14.58
CA SER A 169 -9.31 -11.37 -15.10
C SER A 169 -8.96 -12.75 -15.64
N ASP A 170 -7.73 -12.96 -16.11
CA ASP A 170 -7.22 -14.26 -16.58
C ASP A 170 -6.71 -15.16 -15.44
N GLY A 171 -6.80 -14.70 -14.19
CA GLY A 171 -6.31 -15.43 -13.01
C GLY A 171 -4.86 -15.15 -12.65
N THR A 172 -4.10 -14.39 -13.45
CA THR A 172 -2.73 -13.97 -13.14
C THR A 172 -2.68 -13.17 -11.85
N TRP A 173 -1.71 -13.45 -10.97
CA TRP A 173 -1.43 -12.65 -9.78
C TRP A 173 -0.29 -11.69 -10.06
N LEU A 174 -0.46 -10.43 -9.66
CA LEU A 174 0.59 -9.42 -9.66
C LEU A 174 0.83 -8.95 -8.24
N ALA A 175 2.07 -9.04 -7.78
CA ALA A 175 2.49 -8.62 -6.46
C ALA A 175 3.54 -7.51 -6.61
N GLY A 176 3.24 -6.34 -6.04
CA GLY A 176 4.22 -5.26 -5.96
C GLY A 176 5.33 -5.62 -4.98
N THR A 177 6.59 -5.53 -5.42
CA THR A 177 7.76 -5.78 -4.57
C THR A 177 8.74 -4.61 -4.59
N SER A 178 9.63 -4.54 -3.60
CA SER A 178 10.75 -3.60 -3.59
C SER A 178 11.98 -4.15 -2.89
N VAL A 179 13.14 -3.59 -3.23
CA VAL A 179 14.42 -3.82 -2.54
C VAL A 179 14.94 -2.48 -2.04
N GLU A 180 15.48 -2.50 -0.83
CA GLU A 180 16.19 -1.37 -0.25
C GLU A 180 17.68 -1.64 -0.25
N ALA A 181 18.47 -0.67 -0.73
CA ALA A 181 19.92 -0.72 -0.66
C ALA A 181 20.46 0.57 -0.02
N GLY A 182 21.46 0.40 0.85
CA GLY A 182 22.27 1.49 1.39
C GLY A 182 21.59 2.43 2.40
N TYR A 183 20.26 2.40 2.55
CA TYR A 183 19.55 3.06 3.65
C TYR A 183 19.51 2.16 4.90
N ASP A 184 20.00 2.63 6.05
CA ASP A 184 20.07 1.89 7.32
C ASP A 184 19.20 2.45 8.45
N GLY A 185 18.35 3.44 8.16
CA GLY A 185 17.53 4.15 9.16
C GLY A 185 18.26 5.30 9.86
N ASN A 186 19.60 5.33 9.81
CA ASN A 186 20.43 6.45 10.28
C ASN A 186 21.10 7.20 9.11
N THR A 187 20.88 6.71 7.89
CA THR A 187 21.44 7.28 6.65
C THR A 187 20.85 8.67 6.41
N PRO A 188 21.69 9.72 6.27
CA PRO A 188 21.22 11.07 5.99
C PRO A 188 20.37 11.12 4.73
N GLU A 189 19.38 12.02 4.70
CA GLU A 189 18.53 12.19 3.52
C GLU A 189 19.33 12.55 2.26
N ALA A 190 20.41 13.32 2.40
CA ALA A 190 21.30 13.68 1.30
C ALA A 190 22.32 12.58 0.92
N ALA A 191 22.30 11.41 1.55
CA ALA A 191 23.30 10.37 1.31
C ALA A 191 23.21 9.86 -0.14
N PRO A 192 24.31 9.89 -0.91
CA PRO A 192 24.31 9.49 -2.32
C PRO A 192 24.33 7.97 -2.53
N TYR A 193 24.33 7.19 -1.44
CA TYR A 193 24.43 5.72 -1.46
C TYR A 193 23.16 5.07 -0.88
N ARG A 194 21.99 5.55 -1.29
CA ARG A 194 20.69 4.89 -1.03
C ARG A 194 19.95 4.65 -2.33
N SER A 195 19.27 3.52 -2.44
CA SER A 195 18.34 3.28 -3.54
C SER A 195 17.19 2.39 -3.11
N TRP A 196 16.00 2.74 -3.58
CA TRP A 196 14.82 1.93 -3.53
C TRP A 196 14.41 1.58 -4.94
N SER A 197 14.21 0.29 -5.18
CA SER A 197 13.82 -0.21 -6.49
C SER A 197 12.56 -1.03 -6.35
N VAL A 198 11.63 -0.86 -7.28
CA VAL A 198 10.36 -1.59 -7.31
C VAL A 198 10.28 -2.51 -8.51
N TRP A 199 9.60 -3.63 -8.33
CA TRP A 199 9.28 -4.58 -9.39
C TRP A 199 7.84 -5.06 -9.23
N VAL A 200 7.35 -5.75 -10.25
CA VAL A 200 6.13 -6.55 -10.17
C VAL A 200 6.52 -8.01 -10.28
N GLU A 201 6.26 -8.78 -9.22
CA GLU A 201 6.34 -10.24 -9.25
C GLU A 201 5.02 -10.80 -9.79
N ARG A 202 5.10 -11.68 -10.79
CA ARG A 202 3.96 -12.22 -11.53
C ARG A 202 3.91 -13.73 -11.43
N SER A 203 2.76 -14.28 -11.07
CA SER A 203 2.45 -15.71 -11.10
C SER A 203 1.23 -15.99 -11.97
N THR A 204 1.31 -17.00 -12.83
CA THR A 204 0.21 -17.44 -13.72
C THR A 204 -0.39 -18.79 -13.32
N ASP A 205 0.10 -19.37 -12.22
CA ASP A 205 -0.19 -20.73 -11.78
C ASP A 205 -0.51 -20.77 -10.27
N ARG A 206 -1.23 -19.73 -9.83
CA ARG A 206 -1.74 -19.56 -8.46
C ARG A 206 -0.64 -19.62 -7.39
N GLY A 207 0.45 -18.90 -7.63
CA GLY A 207 1.54 -18.73 -6.68
C GLY A 207 2.56 -19.87 -6.67
N THR A 208 2.43 -20.86 -7.57
CA THR A 208 3.36 -21.99 -7.65
C THR A 208 4.72 -21.55 -8.19
N THR A 209 4.72 -20.79 -9.28
CA THR A 209 5.92 -20.16 -9.87
C THR A 209 5.73 -18.66 -10.04
N TRP A 210 6.85 -17.95 -10.05
CA TRP A 210 6.89 -16.49 -10.08
C TRP A 210 7.97 -16.01 -11.04
N SER A 211 7.68 -14.92 -11.73
CA SER A 211 8.61 -14.14 -12.56
C SER A 211 8.68 -12.71 -12.02
N LYS A 212 9.77 -11.99 -12.28
CA LYS A 212 9.98 -10.61 -11.79
C LYS A 212 10.12 -9.65 -12.97
N GLN A 213 9.29 -8.62 -13.00
CA GLN A 213 9.25 -7.61 -14.06
C GLN A 213 9.68 -6.24 -13.51
N GLY A 214 10.49 -5.52 -14.27
CA GLY A 214 10.99 -4.19 -13.92
C GLY A 214 12.53 -4.07 -14.03
N PRO A 215 13.14 -3.10 -13.33
CA PRO A 215 12.51 -2.22 -12.33
C PRO A 215 11.46 -1.28 -12.93
N VAL A 216 10.47 -0.88 -12.12
CA VAL A 216 9.61 0.27 -12.46
C VAL A 216 10.33 1.52 -11.96
N VAL A 217 10.56 2.48 -12.84
CA VAL A 217 11.38 3.67 -12.56
C VAL A 217 10.50 4.91 -12.66
N ASP A 218 10.59 5.78 -11.66
CA ASP A 218 10.12 7.16 -11.74
C ASP A 218 11.31 8.08 -12.06
N PRO A 219 11.39 8.67 -13.26
CA PRO A 219 12.50 9.56 -13.63
C PRO A 219 12.64 10.80 -12.75
N ALA A 220 11.60 11.19 -11.99
CA ALA A 220 11.66 12.31 -11.06
C ALA A 220 12.33 11.94 -9.72
N GLU A 221 12.38 10.65 -9.39
CA GLU A 221 12.87 10.16 -8.09
C GLU A 221 14.28 9.58 -8.21
N SER A 222 15.30 10.40 -7.97
CA SER A 222 16.71 10.02 -8.13
C SER A 222 17.16 8.86 -7.21
N PHE A 223 16.45 8.63 -6.11
CA PHE A 223 16.68 7.51 -5.18
C PHE A 223 15.65 6.38 -5.34
N GLY A 224 14.76 6.50 -6.32
CA GLY A 224 13.70 5.56 -6.64
C GLY A 224 12.53 5.56 -5.66
N VAL A 225 11.63 4.60 -5.84
CA VAL A 225 10.38 4.45 -5.08
C VAL A 225 10.36 3.12 -4.34
N ILE A 226 9.47 2.97 -3.36
CA ILE A 226 9.41 1.80 -2.49
C ILE A 226 7.97 1.40 -2.17
N GLN A 227 7.76 0.13 -1.79
CA GLN A 227 6.50 -0.40 -1.26
C GLN A 227 5.28 -0.12 -2.16
N PRO A 228 5.33 -0.56 -3.44
CA PRO A 228 4.30 -0.23 -4.41
C PRO A 228 2.97 -0.88 -4.03
N THR A 229 1.88 -0.20 -4.39
CA THR A 229 0.52 -0.74 -4.37
C THR A 229 0.02 -0.85 -5.80
N LEU A 230 -0.65 -1.96 -6.11
CA LEU A 230 -1.30 -2.19 -7.41
C LEU A 230 -2.81 -2.06 -7.21
N TRP A 231 -3.53 -1.53 -8.20
CA TRP A 231 -4.98 -1.34 -8.17
C TRP A 231 -5.60 -1.58 -9.54
#